data_AF-A0A076HHZ7-F1
#
_entry.id   AF-A0A076HHZ7-F1
#
_cell.length_a   1.000
_cell.length_b   1.000
_cell.length_c   1.000
_cell.angle_alpha   90.00
_cell.angle_beta   90.00
_cell.angle_gamma   90.00
#
_symmetry.space_group_name_H-M   'P 1'
#
loop_
_entity.id
_entity.type
_entity.pdbx_description
1 polymer ?
#
loop_
_entity_poly.entity_id
_entity_poly.type
_entity_poly.pdbx_seq_one_letter_code
_entity_poly.pdbx_strand_id
1 'polypeptide(L)'
;MLSFSKYQGLGNDFLIVEGRQGQLPHAISDPDPAWVQRICDRRFGVGGDGLILALPPQADGDLRMRILNADGSEAEMCGNGIRCLARYLADTDGDAPGSSWDIETLAGIIRPELMADGQLRVDMGPPFLTSEGIPTSLMPEDGVPQGVLLLEGEQLKVAAVGMGNPHVVVPVDDLASIPFDAWGAALEVHPAFPAKTNVHFLQVHSRERLEIRVWERGAGPTLACGTGACATLVAAVLLGLADDCAEVVLPGGPLMIEWRDRNGSVLMTGPAEAVFDGVLTPDLVPADSTTASISAAPASPPAATAAAEFDCSKDCADQCQRPDHCLRDEAQQKVQAFLSNTSLDSMLNLASESLEQRTKARFERGTP
;
A
#
# COMPACT_ATOMS: atom_id res chain seq x y z
N MET A 1 -17.30 -2.80 13.29
CA MET A 1 -17.21 -2.71 11.82
C MET A 1 -16.05 -1.78 11.50
N LEU A 2 -15.15 -2.17 10.60
CA LEU A 2 -13.96 -1.36 10.25
C LEU A 2 -14.09 -0.89 8.80
N SER A 3 -14.13 0.41 8.56
CA SER A 3 -14.17 0.99 7.22
C SER A 3 -12.77 1.04 6.61
N PHE A 4 -12.68 0.85 5.30
CA PHE A 4 -11.44 0.99 4.53
C PHE A 4 -11.74 1.61 3.16
N SER A 5 -10.71 2.17 2.54
CA SER A 5 -10.76 2.62 1.15
C SER A 5 -9.71 1.86 0.34
N LYS A 6 -10.09 1.33 -0.82
CA LYS A 6 -9.20 0.62 -1.73
C LYS A 6 -8.63 1.60 -2.75
N TYR A 7 -7.30 1.66 -2.86
CA TYR A 7 -6.60 2.49 -3.83
C TYR A 7 -5.60 1.67 -4.63
N GLN A 8 -5.19 2.17 -5.80
CA GLN A 8 -4.14 1.57 -6.60
C GLN A 8 -3.22 2.63 -7.20
N GLY A 9 -1.94 2.31 -7.33
CA GLY A 9 -0.96 3.08 -8.09
C GLY A 9 -0.29 2.19 -9.14
N LEU A 10 -0.71 2.33 -10.40
CA LEU A 10 -0.24 1.51 -11.53
C LEU A 10 -0.40 0.00 -11.30
N GLY A 11 -1.55 -0.40 -10.76
CA GLY A 11 -1.91 -1.79 -10.49
C GLY A 11 -1.44 -2.32 -9.13
N ASN A 12 -0.53 -1.64 -8.44
CA ASN A 12 -0.15 -1.98 -7.08
C ASN A 12 -1.18 -1.43 -6.09
N ASP A 13 -1.93 -2.33 -5.44
CA ASP A 13 -3.22 -2.02 -4.84
C ASP A 13 -3.29 -2.21 -3.30
N PHE A 14 -3.75 -1.18 -2.59
CA PHE A 14 -3.70 -1.11 -1.13
C PHE A 14 -5.09 -0.93 -0.51
N LEU A 15 -5.28 -1.52 0.66
CA LEU A 15 -6.34 -1.12 1.58
C LEU A 15 -5.81 0.02 2.44
N ILE A 16 -6.53 1.14 2.52
CA ILE A 16 -6.19 2.26 3.39
C ILE A 16 -7.21 2.33 4.52
N VAL A 17 -6.72 2.35 5.76
CA VAL A 17 -7.53 2.48 6.98
C VAL A 17 -7.19 3.80 7.67
N GLU A 18 -8.24 4.58 7.94
CA GLU A 18 -8.17 5.88 8.60
C GLU A 18 -8.02 5.72 10.11
N GLY A 19 -6.98 6.32 10.65
CA GLY A 19 -6.66 6.32 12.08
C GLY A 19 -6.00 7.60 12.56
N ARG A 20 -5.97 8.68 11.77
CA ARG A 20 -5.23 9.93 12.08
C ARG A 20 -5.69 10.60 13.37
N GLN A 21 -6.90 10.33 13.84
CA GLN A 21 -7.45 10.84 15.11
C GLN A 21 -7.17 9.92 16.30
N GLY A 22 -6.36 8.87 16.12
CA GLY A 22 -6.04 7.91 17.19
C GLY A 22 -7.23 7.02 17.57
N GLN A 23 -8.22 6.92 16.70
CA GLN A 23 -9.48 6.22 16.96
C GLN A 23 -9.40 4.70 16.72
N LEU A 24 -8.29 4.20 16.16
CA LEU A 24 -8.13 2.78 15.88
C LEU A 24 -7.79 2.00 17.17
N PRO A 25 -8.49 0.89 17.45
CA PRO A 25 -8.09 -0.12 18.42
C PRO A 25 -6.63 -0.55 18.26
N HIS A 26 -5.98 -0.95 19.35
CA HIS A 26 -4.58 -1.38 19.32
C HIS A 26 -4.39 -2.57 18.36
N ALA A 27 -5.32 -3.53 18.36
CA ALA A 27 -5.27 -4.69 17.47
C ALA A 27 -5.34 -4.35 15.97
N ILE A 28 -5.66 -3.10 15.61
CA ILE A 28 -5.69 -2.61 14.22
C ILE A 28 -4.52 -1.65 13.96
N SER A 29 -4.22 -0.75 14.90
CA SER A 29 -3.09 0.18 14.75
C SER A 29 -1.74 -0.52 14.83
N ASP A 30 -1.69 -1.70 15.47
CA ASP A 30 -0.57 -2.62 15.51
C ASP A 30 -1.08 -4.07 15.32
N PRO A 31 -1.37 -4.45 14.06
CA PRO A 31 -2.07 -5.68 13.77
C PRO A 31 -1.16 -6.92 13.82
N ASP A 32 -1.76 -8.06 14.16
CA ASP A 32 -1.13 -9.37 13.94
C ASP A 32 -0.88 -9.57 12.43
N PRO A 33 0.35 -9.92 11.99
CA PRO A 33 0.65 -10.26 10.61
C PRO A 33 -0.32 -11.27 9.98
N ALA A 34 -0.83 -12.23 10.74
CA ALA A 34 -1.80 -13.22 10.26
C ALA A 34 -3.15 -12.57 9.87
N TRP A 35 -3.54 -11.49 10.55
CA TRP A 35 -4.73 -10.73 10.17
C TRP A 35 -4.52 -9.97 8.86
N VAL A 36 -3.35 -9.32 8.70
CA VAL A 36 -2.99 -8.62 7.46
C VAL A 36 -3.02 -9.58 6.27
N GLN A 37 -2.40 -10.76 6.43
CA GLN A 37 -2.43 -11.83 5.42
C GLN A 37 -3.87 -12.21 5.05
N ARG A 38 -4.73 -12.38 6.06
CA ARG A 38 -6.14 -12.77 5.84
C ARG A 38 -6.93 -11.71 5.06
N ILE A 39 -6.77 -10.42 5.37
CA ILE A 39 -7.51 -9.37 4.65
C ILE A 39 -6.93 -9.08 3.27
N CYS A 40 -5.62 -9.26 3.08
CA CYS A 40 -4.93 -9.06 1.81
C CYS A 40 -5.07 -10.27 0.85
N ASP A 41 -5.49 -11.44 1.35
CA ASP A 41 -5.80 -12.59 0.51
C ASP A 41 -6.86 -12.24 -0.54
N ARG A 42 -6.53 -12.45 -1.82
CA ARG A 42 -7.38 -12.06 -2.97
C ARG A 42 -8.62 -12.94 -3.17
N ARG A 43 -8.74 -14.08 -2.49
CA ARG A 43 -9.86 -15.04 -2.63
C ARG A 43 -10.75 -15.06 -1.39
N PHE A 44 -10.15 -15.00 -0.22
CA PHE A 44 -10.82 -15.14 1.08
C PHE A 44 -10.87 -13.84 1.89
N GLY A 45 -10.13 -12.82 1.46
CA GLY A 45 -10.13 -11.49 2.03
C GLY A 45 -10.72 -10.45 1.07
N VAL A 46 -10.34 -9.19 1.28
CA VAL A 46 -10.63 -8.09 0.36
C VAL A 46 -9.73 -8.18 -0.87
N GLY A 47 -8.50 -8.65 -0.69
CA GLY A 47 -7.46 -8.68 -1.71
C GLY A 47 -6.69 -7.38 -1.77
N GLY A 48 -5.36 -7.45 -1.75
CA GLY A 48 -4.47 -6.32 -1.98
C GLY A 48 -3.00 -6.71 -1.80
N ASP A 49 -2.10 -5.89 -2.33
CA ASP A 49 -0.65 -6.05 -2.13
C ASP A 49 -0.21 -5.60 -0.74
N GLY A 50 -1.04 -4.82 -0.03
CA GLY A 50 -0.81 -4.48 1.36
C GLY A 50 -1.92 -3.65 2.02
N LEU A 51 -1.74 -3.42 3.31
CA LEU A 51 -2.53 -2.55 4.17
C LEU A 51 -1.73 -1.29 4.51
N ILE A 52 -2.33 -0.12 4.31
CA ILE A 52 -1.79 1.17 4.73
C ILE A 52 -2.65 1.69 5.88
N LEU A 53 -1.99 2.04 6.98
CA LEU A 53 -2.61 2.70 8.13
C LEU A 53 -2.19 4.17 8.13
N ALA A 54 -3.17 5.08 8.03
CA ALA A 54 -2.97 6.50 8.23
C ALA A 54 -3.14 6.79 9.74
N LEU A 55 -2.05 7.03 10.45
CA LEU A 55 -2.00 7.11 11.92
C LEU A 55 -1.62 8.53 12.37
N PRO A 56 -1.84 8.86 13.66
CA PRO A 56 -1.35 10.12 14.21
C PRO A 56 0.17 10.18 14.11
N PRO A 57 0.75 11.38 13.89
CA PRO A 57 2.20 11.56 13.88
C PRO A 57 2.81 11.24 15.26
N GLN A 58 4.06 10.84 15.27
CA GLN A 58 4.86 10.62 16.49
C GLN A 58 5.91 11.71 16.72
N ALA A 59 6.27 12.46 15.69
CA ALA A 59 7.21 13.56 15.71
C ALA A 59 6.56 14.81 15.07
N ASP A 60 7.32 15.56 14.28
CA ASP A 60 6.91 16.84 13.71
C ASP A 60 6.22 16.71 12.32
N GLY A 61 5.79 15.51 11.92
CA GLY A 61 5.03 15.32 10.67
C GLY A 61 3.54 15.61 10.79
N ASP A 62 2.84 15.67 9.67
CA ASP A 62 1.38 15.86 9.61
C ASP A 62 0.62 14.57 10.00
N LEU A 63 1.16 13.42 9.60
CA LEU A 63 0.65 12.10 9.91
C LEU A 63 1.75 11.04 9.80
N ARG A 64 1.46 9.84 10.30
CA ARG A 64 2.33 8.67 10.16
C ARG A 64 1.70 7.62 9.27
N MET A 65 2.46 7.10 8.32
CA MET A 65 2.11 5.97 7.49
C MET A 65 2.79 4.70 8.01
N ARG A 66 2.00 3.67 8.30
CA ARG A 66 2.50 2.29 8.36
C ARG A 66 2.01 1.53 7.15
N ILE A 67 2.88 0.73 6.55
CA ILE A 67 2.54 -0.13 5.42
C ILE A 67 2.92 -1.58 5.72
N LEU A 68 1.92 -2.45 5.71
CA LEU A 68 2.09 -3.87 5.92
C LEU A 68 1.85 -4.57 4.58
N ASN A 69 2.82 -5.35 4.12
CA ASN A 69 2.72 -6.16 2.91
C ASN A 69 1.65 -7.25 3.07
N ALA A 70 1.22 -7.84 1.96
CA ALA A 70 0.26 -8.95 1.97
C ALA A 70 0.73 -10.18 2.76
N ASP A 71 2.04 -10.36 2.99
CA ASP A 71 2.59 -11.41 3.86
C ASP A 71 2.62 -11.02 5.36
N GLY A 72 2.14 -9.82 5.70
CA GLY A 72 2.10 -9.28 7.05
C GLY A 72 3.41 -8.65 7.54
N SER A 73 4.47 -8.65 6.74
CA SER A 73 5.70 -7.90 7.05
C SER A 73 5.48 -6.40 6.91
N GLU A 74 6.13 -5.59 7.74
CA GLU A 74 6.09 -4.13 7.62
C GLU A 74 7.19 -3.66 6.66
N ALA A 75 6.81 -2.87 5.65
CA ALA A 75 7.74 -2.29 4.70
C ALA A 75 8.21 -0.91 5.17
N GLU A 76 9.47 -0.58 4.90
CA GLU A 76 10.03 0.71 5.31
C GLU A 76 9.42 1.89 4.54
N MET A 77 9.19 1.68 3.24
CA MET A 77 8.60 2.65 2.32
C MET A 77 7.99 1.94 1.10
N CYS A 78 6.96 2.53 0.50
CA CYS A 78 6.44 2.12 -0.80
C CYS A 78 6.03 3.35 -1.62
N GLY A 79 6.71 3.58 -2.75
CA GLY A 79 6.46 4.74 -3.60
C GLY A 79 5.05 4.79 -4.20
N ASN A 80 4.42 3.64 -4.45
CA ASN A 80 3.03 3.59 -4.90
C ASN A 80 2.06 3.79 -3.73
N GLY A 81 2.35 3.17 -2.58
CA GLY A 81 1.55 3.30 -1.37
C GLY A 81 1.47 4.73 -0.85
N ILE A 82 2.59 5.47 -0.84
CA ILE A 82 2.61 6.87 -0.40
C ILE A 82 1.79 7.78 -1.33
N ARG A 83 1.82 7.54 -2.66
CA ARG A 83 0.94 8.25 -3.61
C ARG A 83 -0.54 7.91 -3.37
N CYS A 84 -0.84 6.64 -3.10
CA CYS A 84 -2.20 6.21 -2.75
C CYS A 84 -2.70 6.88 -1.47
N LEU A 85 -1.84 6.97 -0.44
CA LEU A 85 -2.17 7.66 0.80
C LEU A 85 -2.39 9.15 0.57
N ALA A 86 -1.46 9.83 -0.11
CA ALA A 86 -1.59 11.26 -0.41
C ALA A 86 -2.85 11.56 -1.22
N ARG A 87 -3.18 10.71 -2.21
CA ARG A 87 -4.43 10.83 -2.95
C ARG A 87 -5.65 10.62 -2.05
N TYR A 88 -5.61 9.62 -1.17
CA TYR A 88 -6.67 9.39 -0.20
C TYR A 88 -6.90 10.61 0.69
N LEU A 89 -5.84 11.24 1.20
CA LEU A 89 -5.93 12.46 2.02
C LEU A 89 -6.60 13.58 1.23
N ALA A 90 -6.15 13.83 0.00
CA ALA A 90 -6.75 14.87 -0.84
C ALA A 90 -8.24 14.61 -1.13
N ASP A 91 -8.59 13.35 -1.40
CA ASP A 91 -9.97 12.95 -1.63
C ASP A 91 -10.83 13.13 -0.36
N THR A 92 -10.34 12.77 0.83
CA THR A 92 -11.12 12.86 2.07
C THR A 92 -11.21 14.27 2.64
N ASP A 93 -10.15 15.06 2.51
CA ASP A 93 -10.02 16.34 3.21
C ASP A 93 -10.42 17.52 2.30
N GLY A 94 -10.54 17.28 0.98
CA GLY A 94 -10.96 18.31 0.03
C GLY A 94 -9.82 19.18 -0.47
N ASP A 95 -8.58 18.67 -0.45
CA ASP A 95 -7.39 19.42 -0.83
C ASP A 95 -7.36 19.81 -2.31
N ALA A 96 -6.69 20.93 -2.60
CA ALA A 96 -6.50 21.45 -3.95
C ALA A 96 -5.06 21.18 -4.45
N PRO A 97 -4.80 21.29 -5.76
CA PRO A 97 -3.44 21.22 -6.26
C PRO A 97 -2.48 22.21 -5.58
N GLY A 98 -1.25 21.75 -5.33
CA GLY A 98 -0.23 22.43 -4.53
C GLY A 98 -0.22 22.02 -3.06
N SER A 99 -1.22 21.25 -2.59
CA SER A 99 -1.18 20.63 -1.26
C SER A 99 -0.04 19.60 -1.18
N SER A 100 0.66 19.60 -0.05
CA SER A 100 1.73 18.65 0.27
C SER A 100 1.59 18.20 1.73
N TRP A 101 2.06 17.00 2.04
CA TRP A 101 1.96 16.44 3.39
C TRP A 101 3.33 15.94 3.86
N ASP A 102 3.71 16.26 5.09
CA ASP A 102 4.89 15.68 5.74
C ASP A 102 4.51 14.35 6.38
N ILE A 103 4.71 13.25 5.65
CA ILE A 103 4.28 11.90 6.08
C ILE A 103 5.45 11.15 6.72
N GLU A 104 5.33 10.83 8.01
CA GLU A 104 6.30 10.00 8.72
C GLU A 104 6.22 8.54 8.26
N THR A 105 7.35 7.97 7.87
CA THR A 105 7.53 6.56 7.51
C THR A 105 8.72 5.97 8.26
N LEU A 106 8.94 4.66 8.18
CA LEU A 106 10.16 4.04 8.70
C LEU A 106 11.42 4.52 7.96
N ALA A 107 11.30 4.98 6.71
CA ALA A 107 12.37 5.58 5.93
C ALA A 107 12.58 7.09 6.22
N GLY A 108 11.86 7.65 7.19
CA GLY A 108 11.86 9.09 7.50
C GLY A 108 10.63 9.83 6.96
N ILE A 109 10.68 11.16 6.96
CA ILE A 109 9.58 12.00 6.46
C ILE A 109 9.62 12.07 4.94
N ILE A 110 8.52 11.68 4.30
CA ILE A 110 8.32 11.76 2.85
C ILE A 110 7.27 12.83 2.55
N ARG A 111 7.52 13.66 1.53
CA ARG A 111 6.68 14.79 1.15
C ARG A 111 6.03 14.60 -0.22
N PRO A 112 4.91 13.86 -0.33
CA PRO A 112 4.11 13.86 -1.55
C PRO A 112 3.41 15.21 -1.74
N GLU A 113 3.25 15.62 -2.99
CA GLU A 113 2.54 16.83 -3.42
C GLU A 113 1.51 16.50 -4.50
N LEU A 114 0.31 17.07 -4.35
CA LEU A 114 -0.75 17.00 -5.35
C LEU A 114 -0.50 18.02 -6.46
N MET A 115 -0.27 17.53 -7.67
CA MET A 115 0.01 18.34 -8.85
C MET A 115 -1.27 18.90 -9.48
N ALA A 116 -1.11 19.90 -10.35
CA ALA A 116 -2.21 20.59 -11.04
C ALA A 116 -3.08 19.67 -11.91
N ASP A 117 -2.49 18.60 -12.45
CA ASP A 117 -3.16 17.57 -13.25
C ASP A 117 -3.75 16.42 -12.41
N GLY A 118 -3.67 16.53 -11.07
CA GLY A 118 -4.17 15.53 -10.13
C GLY A 118 -3.22 14.35 -9.88
N GLN A 119 -2.03 14.33 -10.50
CA GLN A 119 -0.98 13.35 -10.20
C GLN A 119 -0.31 13.67 -8.86
N LEU A 120 0.39 12.68 -8.30
CA LEU A 120 1.14 12.85 -7.05
C LEU A 120 2.63 12.82 -7.36
N ARG A 121 3.31 13.91 -7.03
CA ARG A 121 4.77 14.02 -7.08
C ARG A 121 5.34 13.63 -5.73
N VAL A 122 6.40 12.83 -5.72
CA VAL A 122 7.06 12.35 -4.51
C VAL A 122 8.57 12.59 -4.66
N ASP A 123 9.17 13.17 -3.63
CA ASP A 123 10.61 13.19 -3.47
C ASP A 123 11.10 11.81 -2.99
N MET A 124 11.85 11.11 -3.85
CA MET A 124 12.37 9.76 -3.60
C MET A 124 13.76 9.76 -2.98
N GLY A 125 14.30 10.95 -2.65
CA GLY A 125 15.64 11.12 -2.13
C GLY A 125 16.73 10.98 -3.20
N PRO A 126 18.00 11.20 -2.82
CA PRO A 126 19.14 11.06 -3.72
C PRO A 126 19.45 9.58 -4.00
N PRO A 127 19.93 9.23 -5.22
CA PRO A 127 20.35 7.87 -5.52
C PRO A 127 21.70 7.53 -4.83
N PHE A 128 21.87 6.26 -4.48
CA PHE A 128 23.16 5.71 -4.06
C PHE A 128 23.90 5.16 -5.28
N LEU A 129 25.12 5.63 -5.50
CA LEU A 129 25.94 5.33 -6.69
C LEU A 129 27.30 4.70 -6.34
N THR A 130 27.49 4.25 -5.10
CA THR A 130 28.71 3.54 -4.68
C THR A 130 28.42 2.04 -4.59
N SER A 131 29.38 1.21 -4.97
CA SER A 131 29.23 -0.24 -4.92
C SER A 131 28.92 -0.77 -3.52
N GLU A 132 29.51 -0.17 -2.49
CA GLU A 132 29.25 -0.50 -1.08
C GLU A 132 27.83 -0.09 -0.64
N GLY A 133 27.33 1.06 -1.10
CA GLY A 133 25.98 1.51 -0.79
C GLY A 133 24.87 0.70 -1.47
N ILE A 134 25.17 0.06 -2.61
CA ILE A 134 24.23 -0.78 -3.40
C ILE A 134 24.40 -2.28 -3.09
N PRO A 135 25.17 -2.64 -2.06
CA PRO A 135 25.94 -3.88 -1.97
C PRO A 135 26.12 -4.65 -3.30
N THR A 136 27.04 -4.21 -4.16
CA THR A 136 27.42 -4.90 -5.40
C THR A 136 28.94 -5.07 -5.55
N SER A 137 29.36 -6.12 -6.27
CA SER A 137 30.75 -6.29 -6.68
C SER A 137 31.10 -5.55 -7.99
N LEU A 138 30.13 -4.93 -8.67
CA LEU A 138 30.38 -4.10 -9.84
C LEU A 138 31.17 -2.86 -9.43
N MET A 139 32.10 -2.41 -10.27
CA MET A 139 32.92 -1.24 -9.98
C MET A 139 32.33 0.01 -10.64
N PRO A 140 32.43 1.20 -10.02
CA PRO A 140 31.97 2.43 -10.63
C PRO A 140 32.78 2.78 -11.88
N GLU A 141 32.08 3.06 -12.97
CA GLU A 141 32.60 3.64 -14.21
C GLU A 141 31.61 4.73 -14.63
N ASP A 142 32.10 5.90 -15.08
CA ASP A 142 31.26 7.05 -15.43
C ASP A 142 30.23 7.46 -14.36
N GLY A 143 30.57 7.26 -13.08
CA GLY A 143 29.74 7.66 -11.95
C GLY A 143 28.66 6.66 -11.52
N VAL A 144 28.62 5.45 -12.10
CA VAL A 144 27.70 4.37 -11.70
C VAL A 144 28.40 3.01 -11.68
N PRO A 145 28.15 2.12 -10.70
CA PRO A 145 28.62 0.74 -10.73
C PRO A 145 28.05 0.02 -11.96
N GLN A 146 28.91 -0.40 -12.87
CA GLN A 146 28.48 -1.03 -14.12
C GLN A 146 29.45 -2.13 -14.57
N GLY A 147 29.04 -2.90 -15.56
CA GLY A 147 29.87 -3.95 -16.15
C GLY A 147 29.10 -4.89 -17.06
N VAL A 148 29.72 -6.03 -17.35
CA VAL A 148 29.11 -7.11 -18.15
C VAL A 148 28.97 -8.34 -17.26
N LEU A 149 27.74 -8.88 -17.19
CA LEU A 149 27.44 -10.14 -16.53
C LEU A 149 27.19 -11.22 -17.58
N LEU A 150 27.71 -12.42 -17.33
CA LEU A 150 27.52 -13.59 -18.19
C LEU A 150 26.36 -14.43 -17.68
N LEU A 151 25.33 -14.57 -18.51
CA LEU A 151 24.13 -15.35 -18.20
C LEU A 151 23.81 -16.27 -19.38
N GLU A 152 23.89 -17.58 -19.15
CA GLU A 152 23.58 -18.61 -20.16
C GLU A 152 24.36 -18.46 -21.49
N GLY A 153 25.55 -17.86 -21.44
CA GLY A 153 26.40 -17.60 -22.62
C GLY A 153 26.18 -16.22 -23.25
N GLU A 154 25.17 -15.47 -22.81
CA GLU A 154 24.91 -14.10 -23.22
C GLU A 154 25.67 -13.10 -22.34
N GLN A 155 26.12 -12.00 -22.96
CA GLN A 155 26.81 -10.90 -22.28
C GLN A 155 25.83 -9.75 -22.06
N LEU A 156 25.40 -9.56 -20.82
CA LEU A 156 24.48 -8.50 -20.45
C LEU A 156 25.24 -7.32 -19.89
N LYS A 157 25.12 -6.16 -20.54
CA LYS A 157 25.57 -4.89 -19.95
C LYS A 157 24.61 -4.50 -18.85
N VAL A 158 25.15 -4.13 -17.69
CA VAL A 158 24.34 -3.79 -16.52
C VAL A 158 24.88 -2.54 -15.83
N ALA A 159 24.00 -1.77 -15.21
CA ALA A 159 24.34 -0.71 -14.29
C ALA A 159 23.51 -0.84 -13.01
N ALA A 160 24.13 -0.63 -11.85
CA ALA A 160 23.48 -0.76 -10.55
C ALA A 160 23.28 0.62 -9.92
N VAL A 161 22.08 0.84 -9.38
CA VAL A 161 21.69 2.08 -8.70
C VAL A 161 20.95 1.69 -7.41
N GLY A 162 21.18 2.44 -6.33
CA GLY A 162 20.42 2.28 -5.09
C GLY A 162 19.40 3.40 -4.94
N MET A 163 18.18 3.07 -4.52
CA MET A 163 17.12 4.03 -4.14
C MET A 163 16.57 3.68 -2.75
N GLY A 164 17.47 3.35 -1.82
CA GLY A 164 17.17 2.74 -0.52
C GLY A 164 17.28 1.21 -0.55
N ASN A 165 17.00 0.61 -1.71
CA ASN A 165 17.23 -0.81 -2.01
C ASN A 165 18.03 -0.97 -3.32
N PRO A 166 18.68 -2.13 -3.53
CA PRO A 166 19.50 -2.36 -4.73
C PRO A 166 18.64 -2.59 -5.98
N HIS A 167 19.06 -1.95 -7.07
CA HIS A 167 18.50 -2.14 -8.40
C HIS A 167 19.61 -2.37 -9.42
N VAL A 168 19.37 -3.27 -10.36
CA VAL A 168 20.20 -3.45 -11.56
C VAL A 168 19.36 -3.18 -12.79
N VAL A 169 19.89 -2.35 -13.68
CA VAL A 169 19.28 -1.94 -14.94
C VAL A 169 20.05 -2.60 -16.07
N VAL A 170 19.32 -3.27 -16.96
CA VAL A 170 19.86 -4.03 -18.10
C VAL A 170 19.28 -3.44 -19.39
N PRO A 171 20.01 -2.54 -20.08
CA PRO A 171 19.59 -2.05 -21.38
C PRO A 171 19.52 -3.21 -22.39
N VAL A 172 18.41 -3.29 -23.13
CA VAL A 172 18.14 -4.31 -24.15
C VAL A 172 17.52 -3.66 -25.39
N ASP A 173 17.69 -4.29 -26.55
CA ASP A 173 17.15 -3.77 -27.80
C ASP A 173 15.62 -3.95 -27.91
N ASP A 174 15.10 -5.08 -27.43
CA ASP A 174 13.68 -5.43 -27.49
C ASP A 174 13.22 -6.24 -26.26
N LEU A 175 12.35 -5.64 -25.42
CA LEU A 175 11.76 -6.26 -24.23
C LEU A 175 10.87 -7.46 -24.52
N ALA A 176 10.34 -7.59 -25.74
CA ALA A 176 9.50 -8.72 -26.13
C ALA A 176 10.31 -9.98 -26.42
N SER A 177 11.59 -9.82 -26.79
CA SER A 177 12.47 -10.90 -27.21
C SER A 177 13.27 -11.55 -26.08
N ILE A 178 13.39 -10.89 -24.93
CA ILE A 178 14.23 -11.37 -23.83
C ILE A 178 13.58 -12.57 -23.11
N PRO A 179 14.38 -13.53 -22.63
CA PRO A 179 13.91 -14.61 -21.75
C PRO A 179 13.70 -14.06 -20.32
N PHE A 180 12.72 -13.17 -20.19
CA PHE A 180 12.50 -12.31 -19.03
C PHE A 180 12.49 -13.06 -17.69
N ASP A 181 11.73 -14.15 -17.58
CA ASP A 181 11.62 -14.87 -16.30
C ASP A 181 12.94 -15.55 -15.91
N ALA A 182 13.65 -16.12 -16.88
CA ALA A 182 14.92 -16.78 -16.65
C ALA A 182 16.01 -15.79 -16.25
N TRP A 183 16.14 -14.68 -16.99
CA TRP A 183 17.13 -13.66 -16.70
C TRP A 183 16.80 -12.89 -15.42
N GLY A 184 15.54 -12.55 -15.17
CA GLY A 184 15.09 -11.87 -13.95
C GLY A 184 15.44 -12.68 -12.70
N ALA A 185 15.04 -13.95 -12.66
CA ALA A 185 15.34 -14.85 -11.55
C ALA A 185 16.85 -15.04 -11.34
N ALA A 186 17.62 -15.19 -12.42
CA ALA A 186 19.06 -15.39 -12.33
C ALA A 186 19.81 -14.14 -11.88
N LEU A 187 19.40 -12.95 -12.35
CA LEU A 187 19.99 -11.67 -11.95
C LEU A 187 19.65 -11.29 -10.51
N GLU A 188 18.43 -11.59 -10.04
CA GLU A 188 18.00 -11.30 -8.67
C GLU A 188 19.00 -11.85 -7.65
N VAL A 189 19.46 -13.09 -7.85
CA VAL A 189 20.36 -13.81 -6.92
C VAL A 189 21.80 -13.90 -7.43
N HIS A 190 22.15 -13.12 -8.45
CA HIS A 190 23.47 -13.19 -9.07
C HIS A 190 24.57 -12.87 -8.03
N PRO A 191 25.73 -13.58 -8.02
CA PRO A 191 26.79 -13.38 -7.03
C PRO A 191 27.34 -11.95 -6.92
N ALA A 192 27.16 -11.14 -7.97
CA ALA A 192 27.51 -9.72 -7.97
C ALA A 192 26.63 -8.87 -7.05
N PHE A 193 25.52 -9.40 -6.53
CA PHE A 193 24.58 -8.72 -5.64
C PHE A 193 24.34 -9.57 -4.38
N PRO A 194 25.23 -9.52 -3.37
CA PRO A 194 25.11 -10.34 -2.16
C PRO A 194 23.79 -10.15 -1.39
N ALA A 195 23.19 -8.96 -1.46
CA ALA A 195 21.90 -8.64 -0.84
C ALA A 195 20.68 -8.94 -1.75
N LYS A 196 20.90 -9.71 -2.82
CA LYS A 196 20.02 -9.79 -4.01
C LYS A 196 19.75 -8.41 -4.63
N THR A 197 19.01 -8.36 -5.72
CA THR A 197 18.68 -7.07 -6.37
C THR A 197 17.33 -7.12 -7.08
N ASN A 198 16.71 -5.96 -7.25
CA ASN A 198 15.60 -5.80 -8.19
C ASN A 198 16.16 -5.61 -9.59
N VAL A 199 15.57 -6.25 -10.59
CA VAL A 199 16.08 -6.29 -11.97
C VAL A 199 15.13 -5.55 -12.89
N HIS A 200 15.66 -4.60 -13.66
CA HIS A 200 14.90 -3.81 -14.62
C HIS A 200 15.50 -3.97 -16.01
N PHE A 201 14.77 -4.60 -16.92
CA PHE A 201 15.14 -4.60 -18.32
C PHE A 201 14.65 -3.31 -18.94
N LEU A 202 15.53 -2.58 -19.61
CA LEU A 202 15.27 -1.25 -20.14
C LEU A 202 15.36 -1.26 -21.67
N GLN A 203 14.28 -0.85 -22.33
CA GLN A 203 14.29 -0.50 -23.74
C GLN A 203 14.11 1.02 -23.89
N VAL A 204 15.01 1.64 -24.65
CA VAL A 204 15.03 3.09 -24.85
C VAL A 204 14.32 3.43 -26.15
N HIS A 205 13.18 4.11 -26.06
CA HIS A 205 12.43 4.56 -27.24
C HIS A 205 12.90 5.94 -27.71
N SER A 206 13.19 6.83 -26.75
CA SER A 206 13.83 8.12 -26.96
C SER A 206 14.54 8.54 -25.68
N ARG A 207 15.26 9.67 -25.71
CA ARG A 207 15.94 10.19 -24.52
C ARG A 207 15.00 10.61 -23.39
N GLU A 208 13.72 10.86 -23.72
CA GLU A 208 12.67 11.29 -22.78
C GLU A 208 11.59 10.21 -22.58
N ARG A 209 11.74 9.01 -23.19
CA ARG A 209 10.76 7.92 -23.09
C ARG A 209 11.45 6.56 -23.02
N LEU A 210 11.31 5.94 -21.85
CA LEU A 210 11.91 4.66 -21.48
C LEU A 210 10.79 3.65 -21.23
N GLU A 211 11.00 2.38 -21.56
CA GLU A 211 10.08 1.30 -21.19
C GLU A 211 10.85 0.24 -20.40
N ILE A 212 10.23 -0.27 -19.34
CA ILE A 212 10.84 -1.30 -18.50
C ILE A 212 9.92 -2.49 -18.23
N ARG A 213 10.54 -3.65 -18.05
CA ARG A 213 9.93 -4.80 -17.37
C ARG A 213 10.69 -5.07 -16.07
N VAL A 214 9.93 -5.32 -15.00
CA VAL A 214 10.46 -5.36 -13.64
C VAL A 214 10.36 -6.77 -13.06
N TRP A 215 11.47 -7.24 -12.51
CA TRP A 215 11.52 -8.40 -11.62
C TRP A 215 11.99 -7.93 -10.23
N GLU A 216 11.07 -7.93 -9.27
CA GLU A 216 11.36 -7.48 -7.90
C GLU A 216 11.94 -8.59 -7.03
N ARG A 217 12.89 -8.18 -6.18
CA ARG A 217 13.57 -9.05 -5.23
C ARG A 217 12.55 -9.71 -4.31
N GLY A 218 12.47 -11.04 -4.36
CA GLY A 218 11.56 -11.83 -3.54
C GLY A 218 10.09 -11.83 -3.98
N ALA A 219 9.72 -11.05 -5.01
CA ALA A 219 8.34 -10.96 -5.52
C ALA A 219 8.21 -11.44 -6.98
N GLY A 220 9.28 -11.41 -7.76
CA GLY A 220 9.24 -11.79 -9.17
C GLY A 220 8.64 -10.70 -10.06
N PRO A 221 7.94 -11.05 -11.15
CA PRO A 221 7.36 -10.07 -12.07
C PRO A 221 6.30 -9.19 -11.40
N THR A 222 6.47 -7.86 -11.44
CA THR A 222 5.49 -6.89 -10.92
C THR A 222 5.00 -5.92 -11.99
N LEU A 223 3.84 -5.31 -11.75
CA LEU A 223 3.25 -4.32 -12.66
C LEU A 223 3.92 -2.96 -12.56
N ALA A 224 4.40 -2.57 -11.38
CA ALA A 224 5.04 -1.29 -11.17
C ALA A 224 5.98 -1.31 -9.95
N CYS A 225 7.15 -0.67 -10.10
CA CYS A 225 8.12 -0.46 -9.03
C CYS A 225 8.62 0.99 -9.09
N GLY A 226 8.18 1.83 -8.14
CA GLY A 226 8.51 3.27 -8.13
C GLY A 226 10.01 3.53 -7.98
N THR A 227 10.67 2.91 -7.00
CA THR A 227 12.13 3.03 -6.83
C THR A 227 12.89 2.45 -8.02
N GLY A 228 12.33 1.42 -8.67
CA GLY A 228 12.87 0.85 -9.90
C GLY A 228 12.82 1.78 -11.11
N ALA A 229 11.72 2.52 -11.28
CA ALA A 229 11.62 3.56 -12.30
C ALA A 229 12.63 4.69 -12.06
N CYS A 230 12.79 5.13 -10.81
CA CYS A 230 13.82 6.11 -10.42
C CYS A 230 15.23 5.61 -10.74
N ALA A 231 15.57 4.39 -10.31
CA ALA A 231 16.86 3.77 -10.56
C ALA A 231 17.14 3.61 -12.07
N THR A 232 16.11 3.29 -12.85
CA THR A 232 16.20 3.18 -14.32
C THR A 232 16.57 4.51 -14.95
N LEU A 233 15.89 5.61 -14.61
CA LEU A 233 16.24 6.92 -15.16
C LEU A 233 17.68 7.29 -14.80
N VAL A 234 18.05 7.14 -13.52
CA VAL A 234 19.40 7.46 -13.04
C VAL A 234 20.47 6.68 -13.82
N ALA A 235 20.29 5.37 -13.97
CA ALA A 235 21.20 4.54 -14.76
C ALA A 235 21.24 4.98 -16.22
N ALA A 236 20.07 5.18 -16.85
CA ALA A 236 19.98 5.59 -18.25
C ALA A 236 20.68 6.93 -18.52
N VAL A 237 20.56 7.88 -17.59
CA VAL A 237 21.25 9.17 -17.69
C VAL A 237 22.77 9.02 -17.56
N LEU A 238 23.25 8.25 -16.57
CA LEU A 238 24.69 8.05 -16.35
C LEU A 238 25.33 7.23 -17.49
N LEU A 239 24.57 6.36 -18.14
CA LEU A 239 24.97 5.64 -19.35
C LEU A 239 24.82 6.47 -20.64
N GLY A 240 24.34 7.72 -20.56
CA GLY A 240 24.14 8.60 -21.71
C GLY A 240 22.96 8.24 -22.62
N LEU A 241 22.07 7.36 -22.17
CA LEU A 241 20.91 6.84 -22.92
C LEU A 241 19.67 7.75 -22.83
N ALA A 242 19.52 8.49 -21.73
CA ALA A 242 18.37 9.35 -21.45
C ALA A 242 18.77 10.77 -21.03
N ASP A 243 17.81 11.68 -21.08
CA ASP A 243 17.90 13.00 -20.47
C ASP A 243 17.44 12.96 -19.01
N ASP A 244 17.54 14.07 -18.30
CA ASP A 244 17.34 14.16 -16.86
C ASP A 244 15.88 14.13 -16.41
N CYS A 245 14.96 14.06 -17.37
CA CYS A 245 13.51 13.97 -17.20
C CYS A 245 12.99 13.02 -18.27
N ALA A 246 12.29 11.95 -17.89
CA ALA A 246 11.70 11.02 -18.84
C ALA A 246 10.45 10.35 -18.30
N GLU A 247 9.55 10.01 -19.23
CA GLU A 247 8.48 9.06 -18.99
C GLU A 247 9.07 7.65 -18.94
N VAL A 248 8.95 6.97 -17.81
CA VAL A 248 9.29 5.56 -17.63
C VAL A 248 7.99 4.75 -17.66
N VAL A 249 7.80 3.98 -18.72
CA VAL A 249 6.63 3.13 -18.94
C VAL A 249 6.87 1.78 -18.28
N LEU A 250 6.05 1.44 -17.28
CA LEU A 250 6.02 0.13 -16.63
C LEU A 250 4.82 -0.68 -17.15
N PRO A 251 4.73 -2.00 -16.91
CA PRO A 251 3.57 -2.79 -17.33
C PRO A 251 2.23 -2.27 -16.81
N GLY A 252 2.22 -1.67 -15.62
CA GLY A 252 1.05 -1.05 -14.98
C GLY A 252 0.74 0.37 -15.45
N GLY A 253 1.63 0.99 -16.24
CA GLY A 253 1.48 2.35 -16.79
C GLY A 253 2.71 3.24 -16.54
N PRO A 254 2.65 4.52 -16.97
CA PRO A 254 3.79 5.41 -16.94
C PRO A 254 4.00 6.12 -15.59
N LEU A 255 5.26 6.41 -15.29
CA LEU A 255 5.69 7.38 -14.28
C LEU A 255 6.56 8.44 -14.95
N MET A 256 6.39 9.70 -14.57
CA MET A 256 7.33 10.76 -14.93
C MET A 256 8.42 10.81 -13.87
N ILE A 257 9.68 10.64 -14.27
CA ILE A 257 10.81 10.65 -13.36
C ILE A 257 11.73 11.82 -13.72
N GLU A 258 12.22 12.54 -12.71
CA GLU A 258 13.11 13.69 -12.89
C GLU A 258 14.32 13.59 -11.94
N TRP A 259 15.51 13.80 -12.47
CA TRP A 259 16.75 13.90 -11.71
C TRP A 259 17.63 15.02 -12.28
N ARG A 260 17.15 16.26 -12.13
CA ARG A 260 17.76 17.46 -12.74
C ARG A 260 19.05 17.91 -12.05
N ASP A 261 19.13 17.77 -10.73
CA ASP A 261 20.35 18.03 -9.96
C ASP A 261 21.06 16.70 -9.66
N ARG A 262 22.28 16.54 -10.17
CA ARG A 262 23.10 15.31 -9.97
C ARG A 262 23.50 15.08 -8.52
N ASN A 263 23.42 16.09 -7.67
CA ASN A 263 23.64 15.96 -6.23
C ASN A 263 22.33 15.97 -5.43
N GLY A 264 21.21 16.16 -6.11
CA GLY A 264 19.89 16.27 -5.53
C GLY A 264 19.10 14.97 -5.61
N SER A 265 17.83 15.11 -5.29
CA SER A 265 16.90 13.99 -5.18
C SER A 265 16.22 13.66 -6.50
N VAL A 266 15.80 12.40 -6.64
CA VAL A 266 14.98 11.96 -7.76
C VAL A 266 13.52 12.23 -7.43
N LEU A 267 12.82 12.93 -8.31
CA LEU A 267 11.39 13.16 -8.17
C LEU A 267 10.64 12.16 -9.03
N MET A 268 9.59 11.58 -8.47
CA MET A 268 8.70 10.64 -9.15
C MET A 268 7.29 11.19 -9.13
N THR A 269 6.70 11.36 -10.31
CA THR A 269 5.31 11.78 -10.46
C THR A 269 4.51 10.67 -11.12
N GLY A 270 3.36 10.34 -10.54
CA GLY A 270 2.50 9.29 -11.07
C GLY A 270 1.08 9.35 -10.55
N PRO A 271 0.17 8.58 -11.16
CA PRO A 271 -1.21 8.51 -10.72
C PRO A 271 -1.34 7.69 -9.43
N ALA A 272 -2.45 7.93 -8.75
CA ALA A 272 -3.04 7.06 -7.75
C ALA A 272 -4.57 7.21 -7.84
N GLU A 273 -5.28 6.11 -7.74
CA GLU A 273 -6.72 6.07 -8.02
C GLU A 273 -7.48 5.35 -6.91
N ALA A 274 -8.61 5.93 -6.52
CA ALA A 274 -9.58 5.25 -5.66
C ALA A 274 -10.31 4.18 -6.48
N VAL A 275 -10.42 2.97 -5.93
CA VAL A 275 -11.09 1.83 -6.58
C VAL A 275 -12.50 1.65 -6.00
N PHE A 276 -12.60 1.46 -4.68
CA PHE A 276 -13.88 1.34 -3.98
C PHE A 276 -13.69 1.62 -2.48
N ASP A 277 -14.78 1.91 -1.78
CA ASP A 277 -14.81 1.95 -0.33
C ASP A 277 -15.55 0.73 0.22
N GLY A 278 -15.17 0.25 1.39
CA GLY A 278 -15.76 -0.94 1.99
C GLY A 278 -15.78 -0.93 3.51
N VAL A 279 -16.47 -1.92 4.07
CA VAL A 279 -16.55 -2.15 5.51
C VAL A 279 -16.31 -3.62 5.79
N LEU A 280 -15.36 -3.93 6.67
CA LEU A 280 -15.12 -5.29 7.15
C LEU A 280 -16.21 -5.71 8.13
N THR A 281 -16.68 -6.95 7.94
CA THR A 281 -17.59 -7.61 8.88
C THR A 281 -16.95 -7.75 10.25
N PRO A 282 -17.71 -7.72 11.36
CA PRO A 282 -17.16 -7.86 12.72
C PRO A 282 -16.22 -9.06 12.90
N ASP A 283 -16.53 -10.22 12.29
CA ASP A 283 -15.73 -11.45 12.38
C ASP A 283 -14.35 -11.36 11.69
N LEU A 284 -14.15 -10.36 10.84
CA LEU A 284 -12.88 -10.07 10.18
C LEU A 284 -12.11 -8.95 10.88
N VAL A 285 -12.65 -8.34 11.94
CA VAL A 285 -11.94 -7.31 12.70
C VAL A 285 -11.29 -7.99 13.92
N PRO A 286 -9.98 -7.80 14.16
CA PRO A 286 -9.31 -8.43 15.28
C PRO A 286 -9.83 -7.84 16.59
N ALA A 287 -10.03 -8.69 17.59
CA ALA A 287 -10.44 -8.25 18.92
C ALA A 287 -9.25 -7.70 19.71
N ASP A 288 -9.43 -6.61 20.45
CA ASP A 288 -8.42 -6.15 21.40
C ASP A 288 -8.25 -7.21 22.50
N SER A 289 -7.07 -7.80 22.57
CA SER A 289 -6.69 -8.70 23.66
C SER A 289 -6.33 -7.91 24.93
N THR A 290 -7.28 -7.11 25.44
CA THR A 290 -7.15 -6.42 26.73
C THR A 290 -8.30 -6.79 27.67
N THR A 291 -8.65 -8.07 27.71
CA THR A 291 -9.28 -8.71 28.88
C THR A 291 -8.88 -10.18 28.98
N ALA A 292 -7.57 -10.47 29.02
CA ALA A 292 -7.14 -11.66 29.74
C ALA A 292 -7.17 -11.34 31.23
N SER A 293 -8.38 -11.20 31.80
CA SER A 293 -8.53 -11.38 33.23
C SER A 293 -8.05 -12.80 33.52
N ILE A 294 -7.02 -12.91 34.35
CA ILE A 294 -6.69 -14.14 35.05
C ILE A 294 -7.91 -14.42 35.94
N SER A 295 -8.92 -15.07 35.37
CA SER A 295 -10.02 -15.65 36.13
C SER A 295 -9.44 -16.87 36.83
N ALA A 296 -8.91 -16.65 38.04
CA ALA A 296 -8.85 -17.70 39.03
C ALA A 296 -10.24 -18.38 39.09
N ALA A 297 -10.24 -19.71 38.96
CA ALA A 297 -11.45 -20.50 38.94
C ALA A 297 -12.37 -20.12 40.12
N PRO A 298 -13.62 -19.69 39.87
CA PRO A 298 -14.58 -19.58 40.95
C PRO A 298 -15.05 -20.97 41.33
N ALA A 299 -15.01 -21.27 42.62
CA ALA A 299 -15.65 -22.45 43.18
C ALA A 299 -17.13 -22.46 42.82
N SER A 300 -17.62 -23.62 42.38
CA SER A 300 -19.00 -23.85 41.95
C SER A 300 -20.02 -23.45 43.04
N PRO A 301 -21.04 -22.64 42.73
CA PRO A 301 -22.22 -22.51 43.57
C PRO A 301 -23.20 -23.67 43.29
N PRO A 302 -24.09 -24.02 44.24
CA PRO A 302 -25.00 -25.15 44.08
C PRO A 302 -26.10 -24.83 43.06
N ALA A 303 -26.56 -25.90 42.40
CA ALA A 303 -27.52 -25.88 41.32
C ALA A 303 -28.82 -25.14 41.68
N ALA A 304 -29.07 -24.04 40.98
CA ALA A 304 -30.41 -23.50 40.78
C ALA A 304 -30.92 -24.04 39.44
N THR A 305 -32.08 -24.67 39.45
CA THR A 305 -32.80 -25.15 38.26
C THR A 305 -33.18 -23.97 37.38
N ALA A 306 -32.41 -23.72 36.33
CA ALA A 306 -32.81 -22.85 35.23
C ALA A 306 -33.76 -23.62 34.31
N ALA A 307 -34.91 -23.03 34.00
CA ALA A 307 -35.76 -23.50 32.92
C ALA A 307 -34.99 -23.39 31.60
N ALA A 308 -35.05 -24.42 30.75
CA ALA A 308 -34.33 -24.45 29.49
C ALA A 308 -34.76 -23.29 28.57
N GLU A 309 -33.79 -22.56 28.01
CA GLU A 309 -34.01 -21.59 26.95
C GLU A 309 -34.50 -22.33 25.69
N PHE A 310 -35.56 -21.81 25.07
CA PHE A 310 -36.21 -22.39 23.90
C PHE A 310 -35.38 -22.14 22.63
N ASP A 311 -34.91 -23.20 21.97
CA ASP A 311 -34.10 -23.12 20.75
C ASP A 311 -35.02 -23.26 19.51
N CYS A 312 -35.34 -22.13 18.88
CA CYS A 312 -36.23 -22.10 17.71
C CYS A 312 -35.71 -22.93 16.52
N SER A 313 -34.41 -23.24 16.46
CA SER A 313 -33.85 -24.07 15.38
C SER A 313 -34.07 -25.57 15.58
N LYS A 314 -34.47 -26.00 16.78
CA LYS A 314 -34.62 -27.42 17.16
C LYS A 314 -35.98 -27.79 17.74
N ASP A 315 -36.63 -26.87 18.45
CA ASP A 315 -37.82 -27.17 19.25
C ASP A 315 -39.15 -26.88 18.51
N CYS A 316 -39.09 -26.33 17.29
CA CYS A 316 -40.25 -25.97 16.49
C CYS A 316 -40.71 -27.15 15.62
N ALA A 317 -41.16 -28.24 16.25
CA ALA A 317 -41.79 -29.35 15.53
C ALA A 317 -43.32 -29.21 15.51
N ASP A 318 -43.97 -28.86 16.64
CA ASP A 318 -45.45 -28.89 16.73
C ASP A 318 -46.10 -27.79 17.60
N GLN A 319 -45.34 -26.78 18.10
CA GLN A 319 -45.87 -25.78 19.05
C GLN A 319 -45.52 -24.31 18.78
N CYS A 320 -45.12 -23.93 17.56
CA CYS A 320 -44.82 -22.52 17.30
C CYS A 320 -46.10 -21.66 17.25
N GLN A 321 -46.30 -20.83 18.29
CA GLN A 321 -47.08 -19.59 18.17
C GLN A 321 -46.40 -18.67 17.15
N ARG A 322 -47.20 -17.86 16.45
CA ARG A 322 -46.84 -17.18 15.20
C ARG A 322 -45.54 -16.33 15.26
N PRO A 323 -44.84 -16.14 14.12
CA PRO A 323 -43.50 -15.53 14.03
C PRO A 323 -43.36 -14.09 14.54
N ASP A 324 -44.46 -13.40 14.84
CA ASP A 324 -44.45 -11.98 15.19
C ASP A 324 -43.93 -11.68 16.60
N HIS A 325 -43.74 -12.69 17.46
CA HIS A 325 -43.30 -12.54 18.85
C HIS A 325 -41.85 -12.94 19.12
N CYS A 326 -41.06 -13.29 18.09
CA CYS A 326 -39.65 -13.58 18.29
C CYS A 326 -38.81 -12.31 18.03
N LEU A 327 -38.28 -11.72 19.11
CA LEU A 327 -37.20 -10.72 19.12
C LEU A 327 -37.46 -9.35 18.47
N ARG A 328 -38.71 -8.91 18.29
CA ARG A 328 -38.99 -7.52 17.85
C ARG A 328 -38.89 -6.50 18.98
N ASP A 329 -39.39 -6.80 20.18
CA ASP A 329 -39.55 -5.78 21.22
C ASP A 329 -38.20 -5.29 21.80
N GLU A 330 -37.25 -6.19 22.03
CA GLU A 330 -35.90 -5.80 22.49
C GLU A 330 -35.10 -5.06 21.40
N ALA A 331 -35.23 -5.49 20.14
CA ALA A 331 -34.58 -4.80 19.02
C ALA A 331 -35.18 -3.41 18.81
N GLN A 332 -36.50 -3.27 18.89
CA GLN A 332 -37.18 -1.98 18.80
C GLN A 332 -36.84 -1.08 20.00
N GLN A 333 -36.76 -1.62 21.22
CA GLN A 333 -36.33 -0.85 22.39
C GLN A 333 -34.88 -0.37 22.27
N LYS A 334 -33.96 -1.18 21.73
CA LYS A 334 -32.58 -0.77 21.47
C LYS A 334 -32.49 0.34 20.42
N VAL A 335 -33.25 0.22 19.33
CA VAL A 335 -33.32 1.27 18.29
C VAL A 335 -33.95 2.54 18.84
N GLN A 336 -35.01 2.43 19.64
CA GLN A 336 -35.72 3.58 20.19
C GLN A 336 -34.91 4.28 21.29
N ALA A 337 -34.18 3.53 22.12
CA ALA A 337 -33.22 4.08 23.08
C ALA A 337 -32.04 4.78 22.40
N PHE A 338 -31.58 4.25 21.26
CA PHE A 338 -30.55 4.88 20.44
C PHE A 338 -31.05 6.20 19.83
N LEU A 339 -32.26 6.21 19.27
CA LEU A 339 -32.88 7.41 18.69
C LEU A 339 -33.26 8.46 19.74
N SER A 340 -33.62 8.07 20.96
CA SER A 340 -33.96 9.01 22.02
C SER A 340 -32.75 9.68 22.68
N ASN A 341 -31.59 9.02 22.64
CA ASN A 341 -30.39 9.48 23.34
C ASN A 341 -29.34 10.10 22.42
N THR A 342 -29.58 10.15 21.10
CA THR A 342 -28.66 10.71 20.12
C THR A 342 -29.28 11.98 19.53
N SER A 343 -28.55 13.11 19.56
CA SER A 343 -29.06 14.37 19.00
C SER A 343 -29.12 14.32 17.47
N LEU A 344 -29.97 15.16 16.85
CA LEU A 344 -30.04 15.28 15.39
C LEU A 344 -28.68 15.68 14.79
N ASP A 345 -27.91 16.54 15.47
CA ASP A 345 -26.57 16.93 15.07
C ASP A 345 -25.56 15.76 15.18
N SER A 346 -25.68 14.90 16.21
CA SER A 346 -24.86 13.68 16.31
C SER A 346 -25.23 12.66 15.23
N MET A 347 -26.51 12.55 14.88
CA MET A 347 -26.97 11.72 13.75
C MET A 347 -26.52 12.28 12.41
N LEU A 348 -26.50 13.60 12.25
CA LEU A 348 -25.97 14.27 11.07
C LEU A 348 -24.45 14.14 10.96
N ASN A 349 -23.71 14.19 12.08
CA ASN A 349 -22.26 13.93 12.11
C ASN A 349 -21.92 12.47 11.78
N LEU A 350 -22.72 11.52 12.29
CA LEU A 350 -22.63 10.10 11.90
C LEU A 350 -22.96 9.88 10.41
N ALA A 351 -23.86 10.69 9.85
CA ALA A 351 -24.21 10.64 8.43
C ALA A 351 -23.21 11.41 7.54
N SER A 352 -22.55 12.44 8.07
CA SER A 352 -21.55 13.23 7.35
C SER A 352 -20.23 12.50 7.15
N GLU A 353 -19.94 11.51 7.99
CA GLU A 353 -18.83 10.57 7.83
C GLU A 353 -19.23 9.28 7.09
N SER A 354 -20.45 9.22 6.55
CA SER A 354 -20.91 8.00 5.87
C SER A 354 -20.08 7.74 4.62
N LEU A 355 -19.79 6.45 4.39
CA LEU A 355 -19.17 5.92 3.18
C LEU A 355 -19.81 6.55 1.92
N GLU A 356 -21.14 6.66 1.92
CA GLU A 356 -21.95 7.19 0.84
C GLU A 356 -21.62 8.66 0.50
N GLN A 357 -21.38 9.51 1.50
CA GLN A 357 -20.99 10.91 1.24
C GLN A 357 -19.57 11.02 0.70
N ARG A 358 -18.61 10.23 1.20
CA ARG A 358 -17.24 10.21 0.67
C ARG A 358 -17.21 9.72 -0.78
N THR A 359 -17.93 8.62 -1.06
CA THR A 359 -18.08 8.11 -2.41
C THR A 359 -18.74 9.15 -3.32
N LYS A 360 -19.82 9.82 -2.88
CA LYS A 360 -20.50 10.87 -3.64
C LYS A 360 -19.61 12.09 -3.91
N ALA A 361 -18.87 12.57 -2.91
CA ALA A 361 -17.95 13.69 -3.05
C ALA A 361 -16.79 13.40 -4.03
N ARG A 362 -16.38 12.13 -4.17
CA ARG A 362 -15.44 11.70 -5.22
C ARG A 362 -16.09 11.73 -6.60
N PHE A 363 -17.32 11.24 -6.74
CA PHE A 363 -18.05 11.28 -8.01
C PHE A 363 -18.31 12.71 -8.50
N GLU A 364 -18.64 13.63 -7.61
CA GLU A 364 -18.91 15.03 -7.96
C GLU A 364 -17.65 15.81 -8.37
N ARG A 365 -16.46 15.34 -7.96
CA ARG A 365 -15.16 15.86 -8.43
C ARG A 365 -14.71 15.26 -9.76
N GLY A 366 -15.36 14.19 -10.23
CA GLY A 366 -15.06 13.48 -11.47
C GLY A 366 -15.96 13.89 -12.63
N THR A 367 -15.81 15.11 -13.15
CA THR A 367 -16.07 15.42 -14.56
C THR A 367 -15.13 16.58 -14.92
N PRO A 368 -14.31 16.44 -15.99
CA PRO A 368 -13.23 17.39 -16.31
C PRO A 368 -13.68 18.84 -16.47
#